data_AF-D3Q5E4-F1
#
_entry.id   AF-D3Q5E4-F1
#
_cell.length_a   1.000
_cell.length_b   1.000
_cell.length_c   1.000
_cell.angle_alpha   90.00
_cell.angle_beta   90.00
_cell.angle_gamma   90.00
#
_symmetry.space_group_name_H-M   'P 1'
#
loop_
_entity.id
_entity.type
_entity.pdbx_description
1 polymer ?
#
loop_
_entity_poly.entity_id
_entity_poly.type
_entity_poly.pdbx_seq_one_letter_code
_entity_poly.pdbx_strand_id
1 'polypeptide(L)'
;MLTILSVATALIAASAMAWLALSLRGSSPRSLFLGVSIPLLGMIAWTYGATPIVVWAVQGGIGLVALAWTYPWLRDAGKLPRVGAFWLAVPAWFIGALAPLLLGGFTVAAQRVVYGGFAVAIILLVLAAADATRNRALRSDADGSDVSVGLAAGFLLCLALLMLTGATQVLAAEHWTVGGQWGHEMQNRFWGGPWLGYHPNFIGLTAVMVAMRIGPDPRFTRTQRLAACGVAAFLLLLVESRTSFIVAFVAAGVFALGHLARGGVSWWRPWRWVASAAARRVTGMALAPLLATAIVFAFAGGTDMLLKNRYDDQQSGSVDGLLSGRAEIWGDMLADYADGSIAELAFGNPDNARGVHLTITDPEHPDYETQAKHTADNAAIGVLFRSGVVGLAAFTLGLVLLIRHVFRRGSPPWVPIAVAALLVGGLTEDEIASTAPAWLLVCAAELAAVRARPNRWWPQPDAEEDTGQTRLNVPVPTSPKG
;
A
#
# COMPACT_ATOMS: atom_id res chain seq x y z
N MET A 1 7.55 -5.55 34.79
CA MET A 1 8.65 -4.87 34.07
C MET A 1 8.40 -4.83 32.56
N LEU A 2 8.16 -5.97 31.89
CA LEU A 2 7.89 -6.04 30.44
C LEU A 2 6.68 -5.21 29.96
N THR A 3 5.58 -5.19 30.73
CA THR A 3 4.41 -4.36 30.39
C THR A 3 4.72 -2.85 30.41
N ILE A 4 5.49 -2.40 31.42
CA ILE A 4 5.91 -0.99 31.51
C ILE A 4 6.79 -0.62 30.30
N LEU A 5 7.73 -1.50 29.95
CA LEU A 5 8.60 -1.32 28.78
C LEU A 5 7.80 -1.33 27.46
N SER A 6 6.79 -2.20 27.35
CA SER A 6 5.88 -2.25 26.20
C SER A 6 5.13 -0.93 26.04
N VAL A 7 4.52 -0.44 27.12
CA VAL A 7 3.78 0.83 27.12
C VAL A 7 4.69 2.02 26.79
N ALA A 8 5.89 2.06 27.38
CA ALA A 8 6.86 3.12 27.07
C ALA A 8 7.29 3.08 25.59
N THR A 9 7.59 1.89 25.06
CA THR A 9 7.97 1.71 23.64
C THR A 9 6.83 2.14 22.72
N ALA A 10 5.59 1.74 23.04
CA ALA A 10 4.40 2.14 22.30
C ALA A 10 4.19 3.65 22.28
N LEU A 11 4.30 4.31 23.42
CA LEU A 11 4.14 5.76 23.56
C LEU A 11 5.20 6.52 22.76
N ILE A 12 6.47 6.08 22.84
CA ILE A 12 7.56 6.69 22.08
C ILE A 12 7.32 6.52 20.57
N ALA A 13 6.99 5.30 20.12
CA ALA A 13 6.74 5.01 18.71
C ALA A 13 5.52 5.79 18.18
N ALA A 14 4.42 5.81 18.94
CA ALA A 14 3.21 6.56 18.60
C ALA A 14 3.48 8.06 18.51
N SER A 15 4.21 8.62 19.48
CA SER A 15 4.59 10.04 19.50
C SER A 15 5.51 10.40 18.33
N ALA A 16 6.47 9.54 17.99
CA ALA A 16 7.37 9.73 16.86
C ALA A 16 6.61 9.69 15.52
N MET A 17 5.68 8.74 15.36
CA MET A 17 4.83 8.65 14.16
C MET A 17 3.87 9.85 14.05
N ALA A 18 3.25 10.27 15.15
CA ALA A 18 2.40 11.45 15.18
C ALA A 18 3.20 12.74 14.87
N TRP A 19 4.38 12.90 15.47
CA TRP A 19 5.28 14.00 15.15
C TRP A 19 5.66 14.01 13.67
N LEU A 20 6.05 12.86 13.12
CA LEU A 20 6.40 12.74 11.72
C LEU A 20 5.22 13.15 10.84
N ALA A 21 4.02 12.61 11.10
CA ALA A 21 2.79 12.93 10.37
C ALA A 21 2.46 14.44 10.40
N LEU A 22 2.54 15.07 11.56
CA LEU A 22 2.27 16.49 11.75
C LEU A 22 3.35 17.40 11.12
N SER A 23 4.58 16.89 10.97
CA SER A 23 5.68 17.61 10.32
C SER A 23 5.57 17.65 8.78
N LEU A 24 4.76 16.77 8.18
CA LEU A 24 4.61 16.68 6.72
C LEU A 24 3.80 17.86 6.18
N ARG A 25 4.51 18.86 5.66
CA ARG A 25 3.90 20.01 4.95
C ARG A 25 3.34 19.54 3.60
N GLY A 26 2.16 20.05 3.23
CA GLY A 26 1.53 19.74 1.94
C GLY A 26 0.37 18.75 1.99
N SER A 27 -0.05 18.32 3.18
CA SER A 27 -1.30 17.58 3.36
C SER A 27 -2.53 18.49 3.17
N SER A 28 -3.60 17.93 2.61
CA SER A 28 -4.93 18.54 2.57
C SER A 28 -5.90 17.76 3.46
N PRO A 29 -7.00 18.38 3.95
CA PRO A 29 -8.01 17.65 4.72
C PRO A 29 -8.55 16.42 3.98
N ARG A 30 -8.76 16.52 2.66
CA ARG A 30 -9.24 15.40 1.83
C ARG A 30 -8.24 14.26 1.74
N SER A 31 -6.96 14.58 1.52
CA SER A 31 -5.91 13.56 1.47
C SER A 31 -5.64 12.94 2.85
N LEU A 32 -5.75 13.71 3.93
CA LEU A 32 -5.59 13.19 5.28
C LEU A 32 -6.74 12.25 5.64
N PHE A 33 -7.98 12.65 5.33
CA PHE A 33 -9.16 11.80 5.49
C PHE A 33 -9.00 10.47 4.74
N LEU A 34 -8.61 10.49 3.46
CA LEU A 34 -8.34 9.27 2.70
C LEU A 34 -7.27 8.39 3.40
N GLY A 35 -6.18 9.01 3.85
CA GLY A 35 -5.10 8.32 4.55
C GLY A 35 -5.51 7.72 5.89
N VAL A 36 -6.48 8.30 6.60
CA VAL A 36 -6.98 7.76 7.87
C VAL A 36 -8.08 6.73 7.64
N SER A 37 -9.07 7.07 6.82
CA SER A 37 -10.30 6.29 6.67
C SER A 37 -10.09 4.90 6.09
N ILE A 38 -9.17 4.73 5.13
CA ILE A 38 -8.96 3.43 4.48
C ILE A 38 -8.23 2.42 5.40
N PRO A 39 -7.08 2.75 6.02
CA PRO A 39 -6.47 1.85 7.01
C PRO A 39 -7.38 1.63 8.22
N LEU A 40 -8.07 2.67 8.71
CA LEU A 40 -8.99 2.54 9.84
C LEU A 40 -10.15 1.59 9.51
N LEU A 41 -10.71 1.65 8.30
CA LEU A 41 -11.72 0.70 7.85
C LEU A 41 -11.17 -0.73 7.84
N GLY A 42 -9.92 -0.92 7.40
CA GLY A 42 -9.22 -2.21 7.49
C GLY A 42 -9.09 -2.70 8.93
N MET A 43 -8.63 -1.84 9.84
CA MET A 43 -8.53 -2.15 11.28
C MET A 43 -9.88 -2.55 11.87
N ILE A 44 -10.95 -1.81 11.56
CA ILE A 44 -12.31 -2.10 12.01
C ILE A 44 -12.83 -3.40 11.41
N ALA A 45 -12.56 -3.66 10.12
CA ALA A 45 -12.96 -4.89 9.45
C ALA A 45 -12.33 -6.13 10.09
N TRP A 46 -11.06 -6.04 10.52
CA TRP A 46 -10.42 -7.09 11.29
C TRP A 46 -10.99 -7.17 12.70
N THR A 47 -11.04 -6.05 13.44
CA THR A 47 -11.45 -6.00 14.85
C THR A 47 -12.88 -6.49 15.07
N TYR A 48 -13.81 -6.09 14.19
CA TYR A 48 -15.24 -6.35 14.29
C TYR A 48 -15.72 -7.32 13.21
N GLY A 49 -14.87 -8.27 12.79
CA GLY A 49 -15.21 -9.25 11.76
C GLY A 49 -16.44 -10.09 12.09
N ALA A 50 -16.72 -10.33 13.38
CA ALA A 50 -17.92 -11.01 13.87
C ALA A 50 -19.19 -10.12 13.86
N THR A 51 -19.04 -8.81 13.65
CA THR A 51 -20.13 -7.83 13.69
C THR A 51 -20.18 -7.02 12.38
N PRO A 52 -20.56 -7.63 11.24
CA PRO A 52 -20.44 -7.00 9.92
C PRO A 52 -21.13 -5.64 9.81
N ILE A 53 -22.22 -5.43 10.54
CA ILE A 53 -22.97 -4.16 10.54
C ILE A 53 -22.11 -2.97 10.97
N VAL A 54 -21.13 -3.15 11.87
CA VAL A 54 -20.20 -2.10 12.28
C VAL A 54 -19.31 -1.71 11.11
N VAL A 55 -18.77 -2.70 10.39
CA VAL A 55 -17.93 -2.49 9.21
C VAL A 55 -18.71 -1.76 8.11
N TRP A 56 -19.93 -2.20 7.82
CA TRP A 56 -20.80 -1.58 6.84
C TRP A 56 -21.20 -0.15 7.22
N ALA A 57 -21.51 0.11 8.49
CA ALA A 57 -21.87 1.45 8.96
C ALA A 57 -20.69 2.43 8.80
N VAL A 58 -19.48 2.01 9.17
CA VAL A 58 -18.27 2.84 9.01
C VAL A 58 -17.94 3.06 7.53
N GLN A 59 -18.00 2.01 6.70
CA GLN A 59 -17.80 2.12 5.26
C GLN A 59 -18.84 3.06 4.62
N GLY A 60 -20.11 2.95 5.02
CA GLY A 60 -21.18 3.83 4.59
C GLY A 60 -20.92 5.29 4.96
N GLY A 61 -20.53 5.55 6.21
CA GLY A 61 -20.18 6.90 6.68
C GLY A 61 -19.00 7.51 5.90
N ILE A 62 -17.93 6.75 5.69
CA ILE A 62 -16.79 7.17 4.87
C ILE A 62 -17.23 7.46 3.43
N GLY A 63 -18.05 6.57 2.86
CA GLY A 63 -18.60 6.71 1.50
C GLY A 63 -19.44 7.98 1.35
N LEU A 64 -20.32 8.29 2.31
CA LEU A 64 -21.13 9.50 2.31
C LEU A 64 -20.28 10.78 2.36
N VAL A 65 -19.25 10.81 3.21
CA VAL A 65 -18.30 11.95 3.25
C VAL A 65 -17.56 12.08 1.92
N ALA A 66 -17.10 10.97 1.33
CA ALA A 66 -16.44 10.97 0.04
C ALA A 66 -17.36 11.48 -1.09
N LEU A 67 -18.63 11.07 -1.10
CA LEU A 67 -19.64 11.56 -2.04
C LEU A 67 -19.89 13.06 -1.83
N ALA A 68 -20.08 13.52 -0.58
CA ALA A 68 -20.29 14.94 -0.30
C ALA A 68 -19.12 15.82 -0.78
N TRP A 69 -17.88 15.35 -0.60
CA TRP A 69 -16.68 16.08 -1.01
C TRP A 69 -16.33 16.01 -2.50
N THR A 70 -16.94 15.09 -3.24
CA THR A 70 -16.75 14.92 -4.69
C THR A 70 -17.86 15.52 -5.53
N TYR A 71 -18.88 16.11 -4.89
CA TYR A 71 -19.95 16.80 -5.60
C TYR A 71 -19.43 18.05 -6.33
N PRO A 72 -19.82 18.30 -7.60
CA PRO A 72 -20.71 17.49 -8.44
C PRO A 72 -19.99 16.29 -9.10
N TRP A 73 -20.52 15.08 -8.90
CA TRP A 73 -19.87 13.80 -9.25
C TRP A 73 -19.60 13.61 -10.74
N LEU A 74 -20.53 14.05 -11.59
CA LEU A 74 -20.44 13.88 -13.04
C LEU A 74 -19.26 14.65 -13.66
N ARG A 75 -18.75 15.69 -12.97
CA ARG A 75 -17.64 16.50 -13.48
C ARG A 75 -16.38 15.67 -13.70
N ASP A 76 -16.12 14.73 -12.79
CA ASP A 76 -14.88 13.96 -12.76
C ASP A 76 -15.07 12.49 -13.14
N ALA A 77 -16.31 12.01 -13.24
CA ALA A 77 -16.65 10.64 -13.65
C ALA A 77 -16.06 10.25 -15.02
N GLY A 78 -16.08 11.16 -15.99
CA GLY A 78 -15.49 10.93 -17.33
C GLY A 78 -13.97 10.73 -17.33
N LYS A 79 -13.28 11.02 -16.21
CA LYS A 79 -11.85 10.78 -16.05
C LYS A 79 -11.54 9.35 -15.58
N LEU A 80 -12.50 8.66 -14.94
CA LEU A 80 -12.27 7.35 -14.31
C LEU A 80 -11.72 6.29 -15.26
N PRO A 81 -12.26 6.10 -16.49
CA PRO A 81 -11.76 5.05 -17.39
C PRO A 81 -10.33 5.31 -17.88
N ARG A 82 -9.77 6.51 -17.66
CA ARG A 82 -8.39 6.85 -18.05
C ARG A 82 -7.37 6.54 -16.95
N VAL A 83 -7.80 6.12 -15.77
CA VAL A 83 -6.95 5.80 -14.62
C VAL A 83 -6.86 4.29 -14.51
N GLY A 84 -5.65 3.72 -14.64
CA GLY A 84 -5.41 2.29 -14.49
C GLY A 84 -5.89 1.75 -13.15
N ALA A 85 -5.69 2.50 -12.06
CA ALA A 85 -6.17 2.12 -10.74
C ALA A 85 -7.70 1.94 -10.64
N PHE A 86 -8.49 2.65 -11.47
CA PHE A 86 -9.94 2.38 -11.58
C PHE A 86 -10.18 0.93 -12.00
N TRP A 87 -9.50 0.50 -13.06
CA TRP A 87 -9.64 -0.83 -13.65
C TRP A 87 -9.11 -1.97 -12.78
N LEU A 88 -8.21 -1.68 -11.83
CA LEU A 88 -7.68 -2.69 -10.91
C LEU A 88 -8.71 -3.19 -9.88
N ALA A 89 -9.61 -2.33 -9.41
CA ALA A 89 -10.50 -2.68 -8.30
C ALA A 89 -11.99 -2.54 -8.66
N VAL A 90 -12.38 -1.50 -9.40
CA VAL A 90 -13.80 -1.18 -9.61
C VAL A 90 -14.52 -2.22 -10.46
N PRO A 91 -14.00 -2.65 -11.62
CA PRO A 91 -14.66 -3.65 -12.45
C PRO A 91 -14.83 -4.99 -11.73
N ALA A 92 -13.88 -5.38 -10.87
CA ALA A 92 -13.96 -6.64 -10.12
C ALA A 92 -15.24 -6.71 -9.24
N TRP A 93 -15.76 -5.57 -8.80
CA TRP A 93 -17.01 -5.53 -8.05
C TRP A 93 -18.24 -5.50 -8.96
N PHE A 94 -18.28 -4.60 -9.95
CA PHE A 94 -19.48 -4.44 -10.79
C PHE A 94 -19.68 -5.60 -11.78
N ILE A 95 -18.61 -6.08 -12.41
CA ILE A 95 -18.66 -7.27 -13.26
C ILE A 95 -18.98 -8.49 -12.39
N GLY A 96 -18.35 -8.57 -11.22
CA GLY A 96 -18.64 -9.59 -10.22
C GLY A 96 -20.10 -9.63 -9.79
N ALA A 97 -20.84 -8.52 -9.85
CA ALA A 97 -22.26 -8.54 -9.50
C ALA A 97 -23.14 -9.28 -10.54
N LEU A 98 -22.64 -9.53 -11.76
CA LEU A 98 -23.43 -10.11 -12.84
C LEU A 98 -23.76 -11.59 -12.63
N ALA A 99 -22.79 -12.42 -12.23
CA ALA A 99 -23.05 -13.83 -11.90
C ALA A 99 -24.16 -14.02 -10.86
N PRO A 100 -24.09 -13.40 -9.65
CA PRO A 100 -25.15 -13.52 -8.67
C PRO A 100 -26.48 -12.91 -9.15
N LEU A 101 -26.50 -11.85 -9.97
CA LEU A 101 -27.75 -11.36 -10.56
C LEU A 101 -28.40 -12.39 -11.50
N LEU A 102 -27.60 -13.08 -12.32
CA LEU A 102 -28.07 -14.08 -13.26
C LEU A 102 -28.54 -15.37 -12.57
N LEU A 103 -27.95 -15.69 -11.42
CA LEU A 103 -28.19 -16.94 -10.67
C LEU A 103 -29.12 -16.74 -9.45
N GLY A 104 -29.72 -15.55 -9.29
CA GLY A 104 -30.71 -15.27 -8.24
C GLY A 104 -30.13 -14.88 -6.87
N GLY A 105 -28.82 -14.69 -6.75
CA GLY A 105 -28.10 -14.22 -5.55
C GLY A 105 -28.15 -12.71 -5.33
N PHE A 106 -29.35 -12.11 -5.27
CA PHE A 106 -29.51 -10.64 -5.21
C PHE A 106 -28.78 -9.96 -4.05
N THR A 107 -28.68 -10.61 -2.88
CA THR A 107 -27.95 -10.08 -1.72
C THR A 107 -26.47 -9.92 -2.03
N VAL A 108 -25.83 -10.92 -2.64
CA VAL A 108 -24.41 -10.89 -3.01
C VAL A 108 -24.17 -9.84 -4.08
N ALA A 109 -25.06 -9.76 -5.08
CA ALA A 109 -25.01 -8.73 -6.10
C ALA A 109 -25.08 -7.32 -5.50
N ALA A 110 -26.02 -7.07 -4.58
CA ALA A 110 -26.15 -5.79 -3.90
C ALA A 110 -24.88 -5.43 -3.10
N GLN A 111 -24.32 -6.39 -2.35
CA GLN A 111 -23.07 -6.18 -1.62
C GLN A 111 -21.91 -5.79 -2.56
N ARG A 112 -21.75 -6.49 -3.70
CA ARG A 112 -20.73 -6.16 -4.70
C ARG A 112 -20.96 -4.79 -5.33
N VAL A 113 -22.20 -4.40 -5.62
CA VAL A 113 -22.53 -3.05 -6.09
C VAL A 113 -22.14 -1.98 -5.06
N VAL A 114 -22.37 -2.22 -3.76
CA VAL A 114 -21.96 -1.28 -2.71
C VAL A 114 -20.44 -1.20 -2.60
N TYR A 115 -19.71 -2.31 -2.68
CA TYR A 115 -18.24 -2.31 -2.72
C TYR A 115 -17.71 -1.54 -3.94
N GLY A 116 -18.27 -1.77 -5.12
CA GLY A 116 -17.92 -1.06 -6.35
C GLY A 116 -18.22 0.44 -6.26
N GLY A 117 -19.39 0.81 -5.75
CA GLY A 117 -19.78 2.20 -5.52
C GLY A 117 -18.87 2.92 -4.53
N PHE A 118 -18.46 2.23 -3.45
CA PHE A 118 -17.47 2.74 -2.51
C PHE A 118 -16.12 2.99 -3.18
N ALA A 119 -15.61 2.02 -3.95
CA ALA A 119 -14.36 2.18 -4.70
C ALA A 119 -14.41 3.36 -5.68
N VAL A 120 -15.54 3.55 -6.39
CA VAL A 120 -15.79 4.72 -7.25
C VAL A 120 -15.74 6.03 -6.46
N ALA A 121 -16.42 6.10 -5.31
CA ALA A 121 -16.41 7.30 -4.47
C ALA A 121 -14.99 7.66 -3.99
N ILE A 122 -14.20 6.66 -3.61
CA ILE A 122 -12.81 6.86 -3.17
C ILE A 122 -11.93 7.39 -4.30
N ILE A 123 -11.95 6.79 -5.49
CA ILE A 123 -11.12 7.27 -6.59
C ILE A 123 -11.53 8.68 -7.07
N LEU A 124 -12.83 9.00 -7.05
CA LEU A 124 -13.32 10.35 -7.29
C LEU A 124 -12.78 11.32 -6.23
N LEU A 125 -12.73 10.91 -4.96
CA LEU A 125 -12.18 11.73 -3.89
C LEU A 125 -10.68 11.94 -4.04
N VAL A 126 -9.94 10.92 -4.49
CA VAL A 126 -8.51 11.04 -4.83
C VAL A 126 -8.31 12.07 -5.96
N LEU A 127 -9.13 12.02 -7.02
CA LEU A 127 -9.11 13.00 -8.11
C LEU A 127 -9.40 14.42 -7.62
N ALA A 128 -10.46 14.59 -6.81
CA ALA A 128 -10.87 15.87 -6.24
C ALA A 128 -9.83 16.43 -5.27
N ALA A 129 -9.19 15.57 -4.47
CA ALA A 129 -8.07 15.94 -3.60
C ALA A 129 -6.86 16.40 -4.44
N ALA A 130 -6.54 15.69 -5.51
CA ALA A 130 -5.43 16.03 -6.38
C ALA A 130 -5.64 17.39 -7.08
N ASP A 131 -6.86 17.68 -7.52
CA ASP A 131 -7.22 18.98 -8.13
C ASP A 131 -7.16 20.11 -7.11
N ALA A 132 -7.65 19.89 -5.89
CA ALA A 132 -7.56 20.87 -4.81
C ALA A 132 -6.11 21.17 -4.43
N THR A 133 -5.26 20.14 -4.31
CA THR A 133 -3.85 20.31 -3.98
C THR A 133 -3.11 21.05 -5.09
N ARG A 134 -3.37 20.73 -6.35
CA ARG A 134 -2.82 21.47 -7.50
C ARG A 134 -3.20 22.95 -7.46
N ASN A 135 -4.47 23.27 -7.20
CA ASN A 135 -4.93 24.65 -7.14
C ASN A 135 -4.29 25.44 -5.99
N ARG A 136 -3.96 24.77 -4.87
CA ARG A 136 -3.18 25.40 -3.78
C ARG A 136 -1.73 25.62 -4.20
N ALA A 137 -1.08 24.62 -4.77
CA ALA A 137 0.30 24.73 -5.24
C ALA A 137 0.48 25.83 -6.31
N LEU A 138 -0.56 26.15 -7.08
CA LEU A 138 -0.53 27.29 -8.01
C LEU A 138 -0.72 28.66 -7.34
N ARG A 139 -1.29 28.71 -6.12
CA ARG A 139 -1.63 29.95 -5.40
C ARG A 139 -0.60 30.32 -4.32
N SER A 140 0.20 29.35 -3.89
CA SER A 140 1.26 29.52 -2.90
C SER A 140 2.56 28.95 -3.46
N ASP A 141 3.72 29.47 -3.08
CA ASP A 141 5.04 28.83 -3.28
C ASP A 141 5.19 27.49 -2.52
N ALA A 142 4.08 26.78 -2.26
CA ALA A 142 4.04 25.46 -1.67
C ALA A 142 4.47 24.41 -2.70
N ASP A 143 5.75 24.48 -3.04
CA ASP A 143 6.44 23.46 -3.81
C ASP A 143 6.26 22.11 -3.12
N GLY A 144 5.65 21.18 -3.84
CA GLY A 144 5.67 19.77 -3.46
C GLY A 144 4.43 19.16 -2.82
N SER A 145 3.32 19.89 -2.72
CA SER A 145 2.07 19.29 -2.22
C SER A 145 1.46 18.31 -3.22
N ASP A 146 1.16 17.09 -2.77
CA ASP A 146 0.38 16.09 -3.53
C ASP A 146 -0.47 15.24 -2.58
N VAL A 147 -1.45 14.51 -3.12
CA VAL A 147 -2.40 13.70 -2.33
C VAL A 147 -1.67 12.70 -1.46
N SER A 148 -0.61 12.08 -1.97
CA SER A 148 0.13 11.05 -1.25
C SER A 148 0.86 11.54 0.00
N VAL A 149 1.13 12.84 0.16
CA VAL A 149 1.64 13.40 1.43
C VAL A 149 0.60 13.22 2.55
N GLY A 150 -0.66 13.57 2.26
CA GLY A 150 -1.74 13.41 3.23
C GLY A 150 -2.08 11.94 3.50
N LEU A 151 -1.93 11.08 2.50
CA LEU A 151 -2.04 9.62 2.70
C LEU A 151 -1.00 9.13 3.69
N ALA A 152 0.28 9.46 3.48
CA ALA A 152 1.38 9.05 4.37
C ALA A 152 1.19 9.58 5.80
N ALA A 153 0.71 10.83 5.94
CA ALA A 153 0.37 11.39 7.26
C ALA A 153 -0.77 10.61 7.93
N GLY A 154 -1.84 10.29 7.20
CA GLY A 154 -2.96 9.51 7.74
C GLY A 154 -2.55 8.08 8.13
N PHE A 155 -1.74 7.43 7.30
CA PHE A 155 -1.15 6.11 7.58
C PHE A 155 -0.36 6.12 8.89
N LEU A 156 0.50 7.12 9.10
CA LEU A 156 1.25 7.29 10.35
C LEU A 156 0.34 7.52 11.56
N LEU A 157 -0.72 8.30 11.42
CA LEU A 157 -1.68 8.52 12.52
C LEU A 157 -2.44 7.23 12.89
N CYS A 158 -2.84 6.43 11.90
CA CYS A 158 -3.46 5.12 12.14
C CYS A 158 -2.48 4.17 12.83
N LEU A 159 -1.22 4.11 12.39
CA LEU A 159 -0.19 3.30 13.03
C LEU A 159 0.10 3.78 14.46
N ALA A 160 0.14 5.10 14.69
CA ALA A 160 0.28 5.66 16.03
C ALA A 160 -0.87 5.26 16.95
N LEU A 161 -2.12 5.35 16.46
CA LEU A 161 -3.30 4.91 17.20
C LEU A 161 -3.23 3.42 17.53
N LEU A 162 -2.82 2.59 16.57
CA LEU A 162 -2.68 1.14 16.76
C LEU A 162 -1.61 0.79 17.81
N MET A 163 -0.49 1.51 17.83
CA MET A 163 0.53 1.35 18.87
C MET A 163 -0.04 1.69 20.25
N LEU A 164 -0.87 2.74 20.36
CA LEU A 164 -1.50 3.11 21.62
C LEU A 164 -2.54 2.07 22.09
N THR A 165 -3.35 1.53 21.17
CA THR A 165 -4.36 0.53 21.52
C THR A 165 -3.74 -0.81 21.91
N GLY A 166 -2.61 -1.19 21.29
CA GLY A 166 -1.81 -2.37 21.64
C GLY A 166 -0.65 -2.12 22.60
N ALA A 167 -0.66 -1.02 23.37
CA ALA A 167 0.50 -0.58 24.12
C ALA A 167 1.01 -1.60 25.15
N THR A 168 0.13 -2.41 25.73
CA THR A 168 0.51 -3.44 26.71
C THR A 168 1.09 -4.70 26.08
N GLN A 169 1.02 -4.83 24.76
CA GLN A 169 1.33 -6.06 24.03
C GLN A 169 2.57 -5.97 23.16
N VAL A 170 3.20 -4.79 23.06
CA VAL A 170 4.33 -4.56 22.15
C VAL A 170 5.49 -5.54 22.32
N LEU A 171 5.74 -5.97 23.56
CA LEU A 171 6.78 -6.95 23.88
C LEU A 171 6.19 -8.19 24.57
N ALA A 172 4.88 -8.41 24.42
CA ALA A 172 4.23 -9.59 24.97
C ALA A 172 4.54 -10.80 24.08
N ALA A 173 4.58 -11.99 24.69
CA ALA A 173 4.74 -13.24 23.94
C ALA A 173 3.47 -13.60 23.16
N GLU A 174 2.31 -13.19 23.68
CA GLU A 174 1.00 -13.37 23.04
C GLU A 174 0.37 -12.00 22.82
N HIS A 175 -0.17 -11.80 21.62
CA HIS A 175 -0.91 -10.61 21.27
C HIS A 175 -2.42 -10.89 21.28
N TRP A 176 -3.18 -9.81 21.38
CA TRP A 176 -4.62 -9.83 21.28
C TRP A 176 -5.04 -10.25 19.88
N THR A 177 -6.07 -11.08 19.83
CA THR A 177 -6.74 -11.53 18.62
C THR A 177 -8.24 -11.32 18.72
N VAL A 178 -8.86 -11.27 17.55
CA VAL A 178 -10.31 -11.19 17.42
C VAL A 178 -10.90 -12.54 17.85
N GLY A 179 -11.89 -12.53 18.74
CA GLY A 179 -12.68 -13.72 19.05
C GLY A 179 -13.56 -14.08 17.87
N GLY A 180 -13.15 -15.06 17.05
CA GLY A 180 -13.93 -15.57 15.92
C GLY A 180 -13.10 -16.30 14.86
N GLN A 181 -13.75 -16.70 13.77
CA GLN A 181 -13.20 -17.48 12.64
C GLN A 181 -11.91 -16.89 12.06
N TRP A 182 -11.76 -15.56 12.14
CA TRP A 182 -10.63 -14.81 11.56
C TRP A 182 -9.43 -14.66 12.50
N GLY A 183 -9.60 -14.91 13.81
CA GLY A 183 -8.57 -14.70 14.82
C GLY A 183 -8.21 -15.94 15.64
N HIS A 184 -8.93 -17.05 15.45
CA HIS A 184 -8.61 -18.34 16.07
C HIS A 184 -7.18 -18.76 15.73
N GLU A 185 -6.39 -19.13 16.74
CA GLU A 185 -4.98 -19.54 16.63
C GLU A 185 -4.03 -18.51 15.98
N MET A 186 -4.46 -17.24 15.85
CA MET A 186 -3.65 -16.15 15.29
C MET A 186 -3.03 -15.25 16.36
N GLN A 187 -2.87 -15.73 17.61
CA GLN A 187 -2.42 -14.94 18.78
C GLN A 187 -1.03 -14.35 18.59
N ASN A 188 -0.23 -14.93 17.69
CA ASN A 188 1.11 -14.46 17.36
C ASN A 188 1.13 -13.51 16.15
N ARG A 189 -0.02 -13.14 15.58
CA ARG A 189 -0.12 -12.37 14.34
C ARG A 189 -0.73 -10.99 14.53
N PHE A 190 -1.86 -10.90 15.21
CA PHE A 190 -2.55 -9.62 15.32
C PHE A 190 -1.82 -8.67 16.25
N TRP A 191 -1.90 -7.38 15.94
CA TRP A 191 -1.43 -6.33 16.83
C TRP A 191 -2.56 -5.36 17.10
N GLY A 192 -2.71 -4.98 18.36
CA GLY A 192 -3.61 -3.91 18.78
C GLY A 192 -4.26 -4.26 20.10
N GLY A 193 -5.53 -3.91 20.24
CA GLY A 193 -6.31 -4.27 21.42
C GLY A 193 -7.78 -4.49 21.06
N PRO A 194 -8.62 -4.80 22.07
CA PRO A 194 -10.04 -5.12 21.90
C PRO A 194 -10.87 -4.12 21.08
N TRP A 195 -10.40 -2.88 20.99
CA TRP A 195 -11.07 -1.79 20.30
C TRP A 195 -10.54 -1.52 18.89
N LEU A 196 -9.31 -1.94 18.62
CA LEU A 196 -8.63 -1.69 17.36
C LEU A 196 -7.42 -2.62 17.24
N GLY A 197 -7.51 -3.59 16.36
CA GLY A 197 -6.39 -4.41 15.93
C GLY A 197 -6.30 -4.50 14.41
N TYR A 198 -5.12 -4.92 13.95
CA TYR A 198 -4.84 -5.02 12.52
C TYR A 198 -3.96 -6.23 12.23
N HIS A 199 -4.12 -6.77 11.02
CA HIS A 199 -3.31 -7.90 10.57
C HIS A 199 -1.86 -7.43 10.28
N PRO A 200 -0.84 -8.21 10.67
CA PRO A 200 0.56 -7.77 10.70
C PRO A 200 1.10 -7.42 9.32
N ASN A 201 0.60 -8.09 8.26
CA ASN A 201 0.96 -7.74 6.88
C ASN A 201 0.54 -6.30 6.56
N PHE A 202 -0.65 -5.89 6.94
CA PHE A 202 -1.11 -4.53 6.66
C PHE A 202 -0.40 -3.47 7.51
N ILE A 203 0.01 -3.80 8.74
CA ILE A 203 0.79 -2.89 9.60
C ILE A 203 2.15 -2.61 8.97
N GLY A 204 2.89 -3.69 8.65
CA GLY A 204 4.20 -3.60 8.01
C GLY A 204 4.09 -2.88 6.67
N LEU A 205 3.11 -3.25 5.83
CA LEU A 205 2.94 -2.67 4.51
C LEU A 205 2.58 -1.19 4.57
N THR A 206 1.71 -0.79 5.50
CA THR A 206 1.37 0.62 5.71
C THR A 206 2.60 1.44 6.08
N ALA A 207 3.48 0.90 6.93
CA ALA A 207 4.74 1.55 7.30
C ALA A 207 5.73 1.63 6.13
N VAL A 208 5.88 0.54 5.38
CA VAL A 208 6.73 0.48 4.18
C VAL A 208 6.24 1.46 3.12
N MET A 209 4.93 1.60 2.93
CA MET A 209 4.33 2.60 2.03
C MET A 209 4.67 4.04 2.41
N VAL A 210 4.68 4.37 3.70
CA VAL A 210 5.15 5.66 4.19
C VAL A 210 6.62 5.88 3.82
N ALA A 211 7.48 4.88 4.03
CA ALA A 211 8.89 4.95 3.64
C ALA A 211 9.09 5.06 2.12
N MET A 212 8.35 4.31 1.31
CA MET A 212 8.39 4.39 -0.15
C MET A 212 7.98 5.78 -0.65
N ARG A 213 7.02 6.42 0.01
CA ARG A 213 6.57 7.76 -0.36
C ARG A 213 7.56 8.85 0.07
N ILE A 214 8.04 8.81 1.30
CA ILE A 214 8.84 9.89 1.90
C ILE A 214 10.33 9.71 1.62
N GLY A 215 10.86 8.50 1.82
CA GLY A 215 12.29 8.17 1.76
C GLY A 215 13.02 8.63 0.49
N PRO A 216 12.52 8.35 -0.73
CA PRO A 216 13.19 8.73 -1.97
C PRO A 216 12.88 10.15 -2.45
N ASP A 217 12.02 10.90 -1.75
CA ASP A 217 11.56 12.22 -2.20
C ASP A 217 12.41 13.35 -1.57
N PRO A 218 13.20 14.09 -2.38
CA PRO A 218 14.12 15.10 -1.87
C PRO A 218 13.41 16.30 -1.23
N ARG A 219 12.11 16.48 -1.45
CA ARG A 219 11.30 17.57 -0.89
C ARG A 219 11.15 17.50 0.62
N PHE A 220 11.26 16.30 1.20
CA PHE A 220 11.27 16.14 2.65
C PHE A 220 12.67 16.32 3.22
N THR A 221 12.74 16.81 4.45
CA THR A 221 14.02 16.93 5.16
C THR A 221 14.69 15.57 5.35
N ARG A 222 16.02 15.54 5.48
CA ARG A 222 16.76 14.30 5.74
C ARG A 222 16.23 13.57 6.97
N THR A 223 15.87 14.31 8.03
CA THR A 223 15.28 13.75 9.26
C THR A 223 13.96 13.05 9.00
N GLN A 224 13.04 13.66 8.23
CA GLN A 224 11.76 13.03 7.89
C GLN A 224 11.94 11.75 7.05
N ARG A 225 12.88 11.76 6.10
CA ARG A 225 13.20 10.59 5.27
C ARG A 225 13.76 9.44 6.10
N LEU A 226 14.70 9.74 7.00
CA LEU A 226 15.28 8.76 7.92
C LEU A 226 14.24 8.25 8.91
N ALA A 227 13.39 9.12 9.46
CA ALA A 227 12.32 8.74 10.37
C ALA A 227 11.31 7.81 9.69
N ALA A 228 10.90 8.08 8.45
CA ALA A 228 10.00 7.21 7.69
C ALA A 228 10.59 5.81 7.49
N CYS A 229 11.86 5.73 7.09
CA CYS A 229 12.56 4.45 6.97
C CYS A 229 12.73 3.74 8.33
N GLY A 230 13.00 4.50 9.40
CA GLY A 230 13.11 3.97 10.76
C GLY A 230 11.80 3.39 11.28
N VAL A 231 10.66 4.06 11.03
CA VAL A 231 9.32 3.55 11.36
C VAL A 231 9.04 2.25 10.61
N ALA A 232 9.35 2.19 9.31
CA ALA A 232 9.19 0.96 8.53
C ALA A 232 10.08 -0.18 9.05
N ALA A 233 11.36 0.07 9.32
CA ALA A 233 12.26 -0.93 9.86
C ALA A 233 11.82 -1.43 11.25
N PHE A 234 11.42 -0.50 12.13
CA PHE A 234 10.87 -0.84 13.45
C PHE A 234 9.64 -1.73 13.33
N LEU A 235 8.63 -1.32 12.54
CA LEU A 235 7.39 -2.10 12.43
C LEU A 235 7.60 -3.43 11.70
N LEU A 236 8.52 -3.53 10.75
CA LEU A 236 8.86 -4.81 10.11
C LEU A 236 9.50 -5.80 11.07
N LEU A 237 10.42 -5.34 11.94
CA LEU A 237 10.98 -6.18 13.01
C LEU A 237 9.90 -6.65 13.98
N LEU A 238 8.94 -5.77 14.22
CA LEU A 238 7.94 -5.93 15.25
C LEU A 238 6.82 -6.90 14.85
N VAL A 239 6.38 -6.84 13.59
CA VAL A 239 5.28 -7.69 13.07
C VAL A 239 5.77 -8.90 12.29
N GLU A 240 7.08 -8.93 12.00
CA GLU A 240 7.77 -9.96 11.23
C GLU A 240 7.04 -10.34 9.91
N SER A 241 6.41 -9.38 9.22
CA SER A 241 5.62 -9.71 8.02
C SER A 241 6.51 -10.05 6.83
N ARG A 242 6.38 -11.28 6.31
CA ARG A 242 7.05 -11.74 5.09
C ARG A 242 6.68 -10.91 3.87
N THR A 243 5.38 -10.73 3.65
CA THR A 243 4.84 -9.91 2.55
C THR A 243 5.41 -8.51 2.58
N SER A 244 5.27 -7.82 3.72
CA SER A 244 5.76 -6.44 3.87
C SER A 244 7.27 -6.33 3.71
N PHE A 245 8.01 -7.34 4.20
CA PHE A 245 9.45 -7.41 4.01
C PHE A 245 9.83 -7.53 2.53
N ILE A 246 9.16 -8.41 1.76
CA ILE A 246 9.39 -8.56 0.32
C ILE A 246 9.10 -7.24 -0.40
N VAL A 247 7.99 -6.58 -0.08
CA VAL A 247 7.67 -5.25 -0.64
C VAL A 247 8.79 -4.25 -0.31
N ALA A 248 9.26 -4.20 0.94
CA ALA A 248 10.36 -3.30 1.34
C ALA A 248 11.67 -3.60 0.60
N PHE A 249 12.00 -4.88 0.44
CA PHE A 249 13.20 -5.33 -0.27
C PHE A 249 13.14 -4.95 -1.77
N VAL A 250 12.01 -5.19 -2.42
CA VAL A 250 11.80 -4.77 -3.82
C VAL A 250 11.88 -3.26 -3.95
N ALA A 251 11.24 -2.50 -3.05
CA ALA A 251 11.33 -1.05 -3.04
C ALA A 251 12.78 -0.55 -2.88
N ALA A 252 13.56 -1.16 -1.98
CA ALA A 252 14.97 -0.87 -1.78
C ALA A 252 15.81 -1.19 -3.04
N GLY A 253 15.53 -2.31 -3.71
CA GLY A 253 16.18 -2.70 -4.96
C GLY A 253 15.89 -1.73 -6.11
N VAL A 254 14.62 -1.36 -6.31
CA VAL A 254 14.21 -0.40 -7.35
C VAL A 254 14.80 0.98 -7.05
N PHE A 255 14.83 1.40 -5.79
CA PHE A 255 15.52 2.62 -5.38
C PHE A 255 17.02 2.57 -5.71
N ALA A 256 17.70 1.48 -5.34
CA ALA A 256 19.14 1.32 -5.56
C ALA A 256 19.48 1.36 -7.06
N LEU A 257 18.77 0.58 -7.89
CA LEU A 257 18.95 0.55 -9.34
C LEU A 257 18.68 1.94 -9.94
N GLY A 258 17.59 2.59 -9.54
CA GLY A 258 17.23 3.92 -10.01
C GLY A 258 18.21 5.02 -9.57
N HIS A 259 18.84 4.89 -8.40
CA HIS A 259 19.81 5.84 -7.87
C HIS A 259 21.18 5.67 -8.53
N LEU A 260 21.66 4.42 -8.67
CA LEU A 260 22.92 4.08 -9.35
C LEU A 260 22.89 4.53 -10.82
N ALA A 261 21.83 4.17 -11.55
CA ALA A 261 21.68 4.50 -12.96
C ALA A 261 21.70 6.02 -13.21
N ARG A 262 21.10 6.82 -12.32
CA ARG A 262 21.09 8.28 -12.42
C ARG A 262 22.41 8.92 -12.00
N GLY A 263 23.12 8.33 -11.03
CA GLY A 263 24.44 8.80 -10.61
C GLY A 263 25.58 8.41 -11.56
N GLY A 264 25.28 7.92 -12.77
CA GLY A 264 26.28 7.48 -13.75
C GLY A 264 27.05 6.21 -13.34
N VAL A 265 26.62 5.55 -12.27
CA VAL A 265 27.24 4.32 -11.77
C VAL A 265 26.57 3.13 -12.44
N SER A 266 27.31 2.46 -13.32
CA SER A 266 26.80 1.26 -13.99
C SER A 266 26.70 0.11 -13.00
N TRP A 267 25.51 -0.47 -12.86
CA TRP A 267 25.30 -1.64 -12.02
C TRP A 267 26.12 -2.85 -12.51
N TRP A 268 26.31 -2.97 -13.82
CA TRP A 268 27.10 -4.04 -14.46
C TRP A 268 28.61 -3.92 -14.25
N ARG A 269 29.10 -2.81 -13.70
CA ARG A 269 30.53 -2.54 -13.52
C ARG A 269 30.84 -2.24 -12.05
N PRO A 270 30.81 -3.25 -11.15
CA PRO A 270 30.92 -3.04 -9.70
C PRO A 270 32.21 -2.33 -9.27
N TRP A 271 33.32 -2.49 -9.98
CA TRP A 271 34.56 -1.75 -9.69
C TRP A 271 34.40 -0.22 -9.83
N ARG A 272 33.42 0.26 -10.63
CA ARG A 272 33.11 1.69 -10.73
C ARG A 272 32.36 2.23 -9.52
N TRP A 273 31.79 1.39 -8.68
CA TRP A 273 31.02 1.81 -7.51
C TRP A 273 31.89 2.49 -6.46
N VAL A 274 33.18 2.15 -6.44
CA VAL A 274 34.18 2.67 -5.48
C VAL A 274 35.28 3.50 -6.13
N ALA A 275 35.21 3.70 -7.45
CA ALA A 275 36.29 4.32 -8.24
C ALA A 275 36.53 5.81 -7.93
N SER A 276 35.52 6.52 -7.41
CA SER A 276 35.64 7.93 -7.02
C SER A 276 34.88 8.22 -5.74
N ALA A 277 35.20 9.33 -5.07
CA ALA A 277 34.47 9.77 -3.87
C ALA A 277 32.98 10.01 -4.16
N ALA A 278 32.66 10.57 -5.33
CA ALA A 278 31.29 10.74 -5.80
C ALA A 278 30.58 9.39 -6.01
N ALA A 279 31.24 8.43 -6.67
CA ALA A 279 30.68 7.09 -6.87
C ALA A 279 30.45 6.37 -5.53
N ARG A 280 31.37 6.50 -4.57
CA ARG A 280 31.20 5.96 -3.20
C ARG A 280 29.99 6.55 -2.50
N ARG A 281 29.76 7.87 -2.62
CA ARG A 281 28.60 8.54 -2.02
C ARG A 281 27.28 8.06 -2.64
N VAL A 282 27.21 8.02 -3.98
CA VAL A 282 26.03 7.52 -4.72
C VAL A 282 25.75 6.07 -4.35
N THR A 283 26.76 5.22 -4.38
CA THR A 283 26.62 3.80 -4.03
C THR A 283 26.19 3.61 -2.58
N GLY A 284 26.81 4.33 -1.64
CA GLY A 284 26.44 4.25 -0.23
C GLY A 284 24.99 4.66 0.02
N MET A 285 24.50 5.71 -0.64
CA MET A 285 23.10 6.12 -0.56
C MET A 285 22.17 5.10 -1.20
N ALA A 286 22.52 4.57 -2.37
CA ALA A 286 21.74 3.56 -3.08
C ALA A 286 21.58 2.27 -2.27
N LEU A 287 22.65 1.82 -1.60
CA LEU A 287 22.67 0.57 -0.85
C LEU A 287 22.11 0.70 0.58
N ALA A 288 21.95 1.91 1.12
CA ALA A 288 21.50 2.09 2.50
C ALA A 288 20.14 1.44 2.82
N PRO A 289 19.09 1.55 1.96
CA PRO A 289 17.83 0.86 2.20
C PRO A 289 17.97 -0.68 2.10
N LEU A 290 18.82 -1.18 1.20
CA LEU A 290 19.10 -2.61 1.09
C LEU A 290 19.80 -3.14 2.35
N LEU A 291 20.76 -2.38 2.89
CA LEU A 291 21.40 -2.71 4.16
C LEU A 291 20.38 -2.70 5.31
N ALA A 292 19.46 -1.72 5.35
CA ALA A 292 18.40 -1.70 6.34
C ALA A 292 17.51 -2.95 6.25
N THR A 293 17.11 -3.37 5.05
CA THR A 293 16.37 -4.63 4.87
C THR A 293 17.20 -5.85 5.26
N ALA A 294 18.50 -5.88 5.00
CA ALA A 294 19.37 -6.97 5.42
C ALA A 294 19.50 -7.06 6.96
N ILE A 295 19.56 -5.91 7.64
CA ILE A 295 19.55 -5.84 9.10
C ILE A 295 18.20 -6.36 9.63
N VAL A 296 17.07 -5.87 9.10
CA VAL A 296 15.74 -6.35 9.49
C VAL A 296 15.63 -7.87 9.31
N PHE A 297 16.08 -8.39 8.16
CA PHE A 297 16.11 -9.82 7.88
C PHE A 297 16.92 -10.59 8.92
N ALA A 298 18.15 -10.14 9.22
CA ALA A 298 19.01 -10.82 10.19
C ALA A 298 18.40 -10.84 11.60
N PHE A 299 17.81 -9.73 12.05
CA PHE A 299 17.21 -9.62 13.38
C PHE A 299 15.85 -10.33 13.50
N ALA A 300 15.09 -10.45 12.41
CA ALA A 300 13.80 -11.15 12.40
C ALA A 300 13.93 -12.68 12.22
N GLY A 301 15.14 -13.25 12.31
CA GLY A 301 15.39 -14.69 12.22
C GLY A 301 15.85 -15.19 10.84
N GLY A 302 16.17 -14.31 9.90
CA GLY A 302 16.76 -14.66 8.62
C GLY A 302 15.87 -15.56 7.77
N THR A 303 16.40 -16.72 7.35
CA THR A 303 15.64 -17.70 6.55
C THR A 303 14.40 -18.19 7.27
N ASP A 304 14.45 -18.28 8.59
CA ASP A 304 13.30 -18.70 9.39
C ASP A 304 12.17 -17.68 9.27
N MET A 305 12.45 -16.38 9.18
CA MET A 305 11.41 -15.38 8.91
C MET A 305 10.64 -15.70 7.62
N LEU A 306 11.34 -16.15 6.57
CA LEU A 306 10.77 -16.44 5.25
C LEU A 306 10.11 -17.81 5.18
N LEU A 307 10.63 -18.80 5.89
CA LEU A 307 10.24 -20.21 5.77
C LEU A 307 9.42 -20.73 6.94
N LYS A 308 9.42 -20.06 8.10
CA LYS A 308 8.72 -20.52 9.32
C LYS A 308 7.27 -20.78 9.00
N ASN A 309 6.85 -22.02 9.14
CA ASN A 309 5.44 -22.36 9.14
C ASN A 309 4.91 -21.85 10.49
N ARG A 310 4.15 -20.74 10.46
CA ARG A 310 3.72 -20.03 11.69
C ARG A 310 2.56 -20.70 12.41
N TYR A 311 2.19 -21.90 11.95
CA TYR A 311 1.00 -22.64 12.31
C TYR A 311 1.30 -24.12 12.56
N ASP A 312 2.59 -24.48 12.61
CA ASP A 312 3.10 -25.83 12.86
C ASP A 312 3.09 -26.17 14.37
N ASP A 313 2.16 -25.58 15.14
CA ASP A 313 1.97 -26.01 16.52
C ASP A 313 1.25 -27.36 16.47
N GLN A 314 2.02 -28.42 16.68
CA GLN A 314 1.68 -29.84 16.51
C GLN A 314 0.48 -30.35 17.35
N GLN A 315 -0.30 -29.49 17.99
CA GLN A 315 -1.46 -29.88 18.80
C GLN A 315 -2.78 -29.90 18.04
N SER A 316 -2.90 -29.23 16.89
CA SER A 316 -4.10 -29.27 16.04
C SER A 316 -3.73 -29.74 14.64
N GLY A 317 -3.74 -31.07 14.43
CA GLY A 317 -3.46 -31.73 13.14
C GLY A 317 -4.42 -31.37 11.98
N SER A 318 -5.22 -30.31 12.11
CA SER A 318 -6.17 -29.78 11.14
C SER A 318 -5.75 -28.41 10.55
N VAL A 319 -4.69 -27.76 11.06
CA VAL A 319 -4.39 -26.34 10.76
C VAL A 319 -3.41 -26.16 9.61
N ASP A 320 -2.66 -27.20 9.24
CA ASP A 320 -1.66 -27.13 8.16
C ASP A 320 -2.26 -26.79 6.77
N GLY A 321 -3.56 -27.02 6.58
CA GLY A 321 -4.31 -26.70 5.36
C GLY A 321 -5.05 -25.35 5.38
N LEU A 322 -5.03 -24.59 6.47
CA LEU A 322 -5.96 -23.46 6.69
C LEU A 322 -5.44 -22.08 6.25
N LEU A 323 -4.56 -21.97 5.25
CA LEU A 323 -3.84 -20.71 5.02
C LEU A 323 -3.76 -20.24 3.58
N SER A 324 -4.44 -19.10 3.34
CA SER A 324 -4.46 -18.31 2.12
C SER A 324 -3.06 -17.94 1.59
N GLY A 325 -2.96 -17.76 0.27
CA GLY A 325 -1.71 -17.37 -0.41
C GLY A 325 -0.73 -18.51 -0.70
N ARG A 326 -1.18 -19.78 -0.59
CA ARG A 326 -0.44 -20.97 -0.98
C ARG A 326 -0.86 -21.43 -2.38
N ALA A 327 0.09 -22.00 -3.13
CA ALA A 327 -0.17 -22.54 -4.46
C ALA A 327 -1.22 -23.66 -4.47
N GLU A 328 -1.37 -24.38 -3.35
CA GLU A 328 -2.38 -25.43 -3.16
C GLU A 328 -3.80 -24.83 -3.13
N ILE A 329 -4.04 -23.81 -2.30
CA ILE A 329 -5.34 -23.10 -2.28
C ILE A 329 -5.65 -22.45 -3.63
N TRP A 330 -4.63 -21.92 -4.31
CA TRP A 330 -4.83 -21.43 -5.68
C TRP A 330 -5.25 -22.55 -6.63
N GLY A 331 -4.70 -23.75 -6.49
CA GLY A 331 -5.12 -24.94 -7.20
C GLY A 331 -6.59 -25.28 -6.93
N ASP A 332 -6.99 -25.32 -5.67
CA ASP A 332 -8.38 -25.61 -5.26
C ASP A 332 -9.35 -24.54 -5.80
N MET A 333 -9.02 -23.26 -5.63
CA MET A 333 -9.82 -22.15 -6.18
C MET A 333 -9.95 -22.22 -7.70
N LEU A 334 -8.90 -22.63 -8.40
CA LEU A 334 -8.92 -22.77 -9.87
C LEU A 334 -9.69 -24.01 -10.32
N ALA A 335 -9.66 -25.10 -9.55
CA ALA A 335 -10.47 -26.29 -9.78
C ALA A 335 -11.96 -25.98 -9.60
N ASP A 336 -12.33 -25.38 -8.46
CA ASP A 336 -13.70 -24.91 -8.19
C ASP A 336 -14.21 -23.99 -9.30
N TYR A 337 -13.35 -23.06 -9.73
CA TYR A 337 -13.68 -22.14 -10.81
C TYR A 337 -13.88 -22.85 -12.16
N ALA A 338 -13.06 -23.85 -12.47
CA ALA A 338 -13.13 -24.60 -13.73
C ALA A 338 -14.42 -25.43 -13.85
N ASP A 339 -14.97 -25.87 -12.73
CA ASP A 339 -16.22 -26.64 -12.66
C ASP A 339 -17.49 -25.75 -12.68
N GLY A 340 -17.32 -24.42 -12.66
CA GLY A 340 -18.40 -23.45 -12.69
C GLY A 340 -19.18 -23.38 -14.01
N SER A 341 -20.41 -22.89 -13.94
CA SER A 341 -21.24 -22.59 -15.10
C SER A 341 -20.63 -21.47 -15.97
N ILE A 342 -21.13 -21.30 -17.20
CA ILE A 342 -20.67 -20.22 -18.11
C ILE A 342 -20.79 -18.84 -17.46
N ALA A 343 -21.84 -18.61 -16.65
CA ALA A 343 -22.02 -17.33 -15.96
C ALA A 343 -20.92 -17.10 -14.91
N GLU A 344 -20.52 -18.14 -14.19
CA GLU A 344 -19.50 -18.09 -13.14
C GLU A 344 -18.09 -17.99 -13.74
N LEU A 345 -17.84 -18.71 -14.83
CA LEU A 345 -16.62 -18.55 -15.62
C LEU A 345 -16.50 -17.11 -16.15
N ALA A 346 -17.57 -16.55 -16.72
CA ALA A 346 -17.54 -15.19 -17.26
C ALA A 346 -17.42 -14.11 -16.19
N PHE A 347 -18.15 -14.24 -15.08
CA PHE A 347 -18.42 -13.16 -14.13
C PHE A 347 -18.09 -13.47 -12.65
N GLY A 348 -17.46 -14.61 -12.37
CA GLY A 348 -16.96 -14.98 -11.04
C GLY A 348 -17.96 -15.75 -10.18
N ASN A 349 -17.49 -16.22 -9.02
CA ASN A 349 -18.27 -16.98 -8.05
C ASN A 349 -19.47 -16.16 -7.53
N PRO A 350 -20.70 -16.72 -7.42
CA PRO A 350 -21.90 -16.01 -7.00
C PRO A 350 -22.22 -16.17 -5.50
N ASP A 351 -21.56 -17.09 -4.80
CA ASP A 351 -21.93 -17.55 -3.45
C ASP A 351 -21.57 -16.55 -2.36
N ASN A 352 -20.50 -15.79 -2.57
CA ASN A 352 -20.05 -14.83 -1.58
C ASN A 352 -19.48 -13.54 -2.19
N ALA A 353 -19.75 -12.41 -1.55
CA ALA A 353 -19.41 -11.11 -2.13
C ALA A 353 -17.90 -10.89 -2.25
N ARG A 354 -17.09 -11.49 -1.37
CA ARG A 354 -15.64 -11.26 -1.29
C ARG A 354 -14.81 -12.23 -2.15
N GLY A 355 -15.42 -13.23 -2.76
CA GLY A 355 -14.71 -14.30 -3.47
C GLY A 355 -13.77 -15.09 -2.56
N VAL A 356 -14.21 -15.43 -1.35
CA VAL A 356 -13.48 -16.34 -0.45
C VAL A 356 -13.70 -17.78 -0.89
N HIS A 357 -12.67 -18.60 -0.69
CA HIS A 357 -12.74 -20.05 -0.76
C HIS A 357 -12.81 -20.62 0.66
N LEU A 358 -13.52 -21.73 0.80
CA LEU A 358 -13.75 -22.41 2.07
C LEU A 358 -13.02 -23.75 1.99
N THR A 359 -11.94 -23.90 2.75
CA THR A 359 -11.15 -25.12 2.75
C THR A 359 -11.67 -26.01 3.88
N ILE A 360 -12.04 -27.24 3.52
CA ILE A 360 -12.56 -28.35 4.35
C ILE A 360 -14.09 -28.55 4.31
N THR A 361 -14.48 -29.47 3.42
CA THR A 361 -15.56 -30.45 3.59
C THR A 361 -15.22 -31.41 4.73
N ASP A 362 -15.57 -31.06 5.97
CA ASP A 362 -15.80 -32.07 7.00
C ASP A 362 -17.31 -32.36 7.00
N PRO A 363 -17.76 -33.51 6.47
CA PRO A 363 -19.17 -33.88 6.47
C PRO A 363 -19.77 -33.99 7.88
N GLU A 364 -18.93 -34.11 8.92
CA GLU A 364 -19.35 -34.25 10.32
C GLU A 364 -19.52 -32.89 11.04
N HIS A 365 -19.04 -31.78 10.45
CA HIS A 365 -19.17 -30.43 11.00
C HIS A 365 -19.92 -29.50 10.02
N PRO A 366 -21.27 -29.56 9.98
CA PRO A 366 -22.13 -28.85 9.01
C PRO A 366 -22.19 -27.33 9.20
N ASP A 367 -21.37 -26.76 10.08
CA ASP A 367 -21.40 -25.35 10.44
C ASP A 367 -20.59 -24.52 9.43
N TYR A 368 -21.22 -24.16 8.32
CA TYR A 368 -20.74 -23.17 7.35
C TYR A 368 -20.25 -21.85 8.01
N GLU A 369 -20.75 -21.53 9.21
CA GLU A 369 -20.38 -20.35 9.99
C GLU A 369 -19.17 -20.54 10.91
N THR A 370 -18.57 -21.72 11.02
CA THR A 370 -17.35 -21.96 11.82
C THR A 370 -16.13 -22.31 10.98
N GLN A 371 -16.31 -22.46 9.66
CA GLN A 371 -15.25 -22.81 8.71
C GLN A 371 -14.22 -21.69 8.51
N ALA A 372 -12.97 -22.07 8.28
CA ALA A 372 -11.91 -21.13 7.92
C ALA A 372 -12.18 -20.55 6.53
N LYS A 373 -12.06 -19.22 6.42
CA LYS A 373 -12.27 -18.48 5.18
C LYS A 373 -10.93 -18.06 4.60
N HIS A 374 -10.67 -18.45 3.36
CA HIS A 374 -9.44 -18.10 2.67
C HIS A 374 -9.74 -17.09 1.58
N THR A 375 -9.06 -15.94 1.65
CA THR A 375 -8.90 -15.07 0.50
C THR A 375 -7.86 -15.67 -0.44
N ALA A 376 -7.88 -15.26 -1.70
CA ALA A 376 -6.88 -15.73 -2.66
C ALA A 376 -5.45 -15.29 -2.28
N ASP A 377 -5.30 -14.20 -1.51
CA ASP A 377 -4.02 -13.55 -1.20
C ASP A 377 -3.13 -13.44 -2.44
N ASN A 378 -3.79 -13.05 -3.53
CA ASN A 378 -3.23 -12.80 -4.84
C ASN A 378 -4.26 -11.98 -5.60
N ALA A 379 -3.86 -10.81 -6.08
CA ALA A 379 -4.76 -9.87 -6.72
C ALA A 379 -5.39 -10.44 -8.00
N ALA A 380 -4.63 -11.15 -8.84
CA ALA A 380 -5.14 -11.69 -10.09
C ALA A 380 -6.13 -12.85 -9.84
N ILE A 381 -5.78 -13.78 -8.96
CA ILE A 381 -6.65 -14.91 -8.60
C ILE A 381 -7.89 -14.41 -7.87
N GLY A 382 -7.74 -13.47 -6.93
CA GLY A 382 -8.87 -12.86 -6.22
C GLY A 382 -9.80 -12.08 -7.15
N VAL A 383 -9.29 -11.47 -8.23
CA VAL A 383 -10.13 -10.86 -9.27
C VAL A 383 -10.84 -11.92 -10.10
N LEU A 384 -10.13 -12.96 -10.55
CA LEU A 384 -10.71 -14.06 -11.32
C LEU A 384 -11.88 -14.69 -10.55
N PHE A 385 -11.69 -14.98 -9.27
CA PHE A 385 -12.72 -15.61 -8.47
C PHE A 385 -13.91 -14.66 -8.18
N ARG A 386 -13.65 -13.36 -7.99
CA ARG A 386 -14.73 -12.37 -7.78
C ARG A 386 -15.50 -11.97 -9.04
N SER A 387 -14.87 -12.02 -10.21
CA SER A 387 -15.38 -11.35 -11.43
C SER A 387 -15.12 -12.07 -12.75
N GLY A 388 -14.60 -13.30 -12.70
CA GLY A 388 -14.38 -14.15 -13.86
C GLY A 388 -13.33 -13.63 -14.84
N VAL A 389 -13.28 -14.23 -16.02
CA VAL A 389 -12.32 -13.86 -17.07
C VAL A 389 -12.50 -12.41 -17.51
N VAL A 390 -13.75 -11.90 -17.51
CA VAL A 390 -14.03 -10.52 -17.93
C VAL A 390 -13.44 -9.52 -16.94
N GLY A 391 -13.56 -9.77 -15.63
CA GLY A 391 -12.94 -8.95 -14.62
C GLY A 391 -11.41 -9.05 -14.63
N LEU A 392 -10.84 -10.24 -14.88
CA LEU A 392 -9.40 -10.41 -15.03
C LEU A 392 -8.83 -9.63 -16.24
N ALA A 393 -9.57 -9.59 -17.35
CA ALA A 393 -9.21 -8.78 -18.51
C ALA A 393 -9.22 -7.28 -18.17
N ALA A 394 -10.22 -6.82 -17.42
CA ALA A 394 -10.30 -5.44 -16.94
C ALA A 394 -9.13 -5.10 -15.99
N PHE A 395 -8.80 -6.00 -15.06
CA PHE A 395 -7.63 -5.85 -14.18
C PHE A 395 -6.32 -5.76 -14.97
N THR A 396 -6.15 -6.62 -15.98
CA THR A 396 -4.97 -6.61 -16.87
C THR A 396 -4.85 -5.29 -17.64
N LEU A 397 -5.97 -4.75 -18.15
CA LEU A 397 -6.00 -3.42 -18.74
C LEU A 397 -5.55 -2.35 -17.75
N GLY A 398 -6.02 -2.44 -16.50
CA GLY A 398 -5.60 -1.56 -15.41
C GLY A 398 -4.09 -1.60 -15.14
N LEU A 399 -3.50 -2.79 -15.11
CA LEU A 399 -2.05 -2.97 -14.95
C LEU A 399 -1.28 -2.33 -16.09
N VAL A 400 -1.69 -2.57 -17.34
CA VAL A 400 -1.04 -2.00 -18.53
C VAL A 400 -1.10 -0.47 -18.50
N LEU A 401 -2.28 0.10 -18.18
CA LEU A 401 -2.44 1.54 -18.06
C LEU A 401 -1.59 2.12 -16.92
N LEU A 402 -1.61 1.49 -15.75
CA LEU A 402 -0.82 1.90 -14.59
C LEU A 402 0.67 1.93 -14.93
N ILE A 403 1.22 0.82 -15.43
CA ILE A 403 2.64 0.70 -15.82
C ILE A 403 2.98 1.76 -16.87
N ARG A 404 2.12 1.92 -17.89
CA ARG A 404 2.29 2.92 -18.94
C ARG A 404 2.31 4.35 -18.40
N HIS A 405 1.57 4.66 -17.34
CA HIS A 405 1.56 6.00 -16.75
C HIS A 405 2.76 6.24 -15.84
N VAL A 406 3.08 5.29 -14.98
CA VAL A 406 4.03 5.48 -13.87
C VAL A 406 5.49 5.34 -14.28
N PHE A 407 5.79 4.55 -15.32
CA PHE A 407 7.15 4.40 -15.86
C PHE A 407 7.48 5.37 -17.00
N ARG A 408 6.69 6.44 -17.17
CA ARG A 408 7.02 7.53 -18.12
C ARG A 408 8.22 8.34 -17.65
N ARG A 409 8.95 8.92 -18.61
CA ARG A 409 9.99 9.92 -18.31
C ARG A 409 9.33 11.09 -17.58
N GLY A 410 9.91 11.49 -16.45
CA GLY A 410 9.43 12.63 -15.65
C GLY A 410 8.60 12.26 -14.42
N SER A 411 8.25 10.98 -14.20
CA SER A 411 7.58 10.55 -12.97
C SER A 411 8.42 10.88 -11.72
N PRO A 412 7.80 11.33 -10.61
CA PRO A 412 8.49 11.46 -9.33
C PRO A 412 9.15 10.13 -8.92
N PRO A 413 10.32 10.14 -8.28
CA PRO A 413 11.10 8.92 -8.02
C PRO A 413 10.40 7.89 -7.15
N TRP A 414 9.54 8.34 -6.23
CA TRP A 414 8.82 7.49 -5.30
C TRP A 414 7.75 6.66 -6.02
N VAL A 415 7.24 7.15 -7.16
CA VAL A 415 6.15 6.52 -7.92
C VAL A 415 6.55 5.16 -8.50
N PRO A 416 7.62 5.02 -9.32
CA PRO A 416 8.01 3.72 -9.84
C PRO A 416 8.49 2.76 -8.72
N ILE A 417 9.05 3.29 -7.62
CA ILE A 417 9.43 2.49 -6.45
C ILE A 417 8.18 1.88 -5.81
N ALA A 418 7.21 2.72 -5.46
CA ALA A 418 5.98 2.29 -4.81
C ALA A 418 5.19 1.32 -5.70
N VAL A 419 5.02 1.64 -6.98
CA VAL A 419 4.24 0.79 -7.89
C VAL A 419 4.92 -0.55 -8.13
N ALA A 420 6.23 -0.58 -8.42
CA ALA A 420 6.93 -1.85 -8.61
C ALA A 420 6.84 -2.76 -7.39
N ALA A 421 7.03 -2.19 -6.19
CA ALA A 421 6.99 -2.93 -4.95
C ALA A 421 5.57 -3.43 -4.61
N LEU A 422 4.53 -2.59 -4.79
CA LEU A 422 3.15 -2.98 -4.53
C LEU A 422 2.60 -3.96 -5.56
N LEU A 423 3.07 -3.94 -6.81
CA LEU A 423 2.73 -4.97 -7.79
C LEU A 423 3.27 -6.34 -7.39
N VAL A 424 4.47 -6.40 -6.79
CA VAL A 424 4.99 -7.65 -6.21
C VAL A 424 4.16 -8.07 -5.00
N GLY A 425 3.78 -7.13 -4.12
CA GLY A 425 2.85 -7.42 -3.03
C GLY A 425 1.52 -7.99 -3.52
N GLY A 426 1.03 -7.56 -4.68
CA GLY A 426 -0.17 -8.10 -5.32
C GLY A 426 -0.09 -9.58 -5.75
N LEU A 427 1.10 -10.19 -5.75
CA LEU A 427 1.26 -11.63 -6.00
C LEU A 427 0.98 -12.48 -4.74
N THR A 428 1.02 -11.84 -3.58
CA THR A 428 0.90 -12.48 -2.26
C THR A 428 -0.21 -11.87 -1.40
N GLU A 429 -0.93 -10.88 -1.92
CA GLU A 429 -2.09 -10.24 -1.29
C GLU A 429 -3.05 -9.72 -2.37
N ASP A 430 -4.32 -9.53 -2.03
CA ASP A 430 -5.33 -8.97 -2.94
C ASP A 430 -5.39 -7.43 -2.94
N GLU A 431 -4.50 -6.76 -2.21
CA GLU A 431 -4.64 -5.36 -1.80
C GLU A 431 -4.63 -4.33 -2.95
N ILE A 432 -4.05 -4.66 -4.10
CA ILE A 432 -4.07 -3.78 -5.27
C ILE A 432 -5.36 -3.95 -6.11
N ALA A 433 -6.17 -4.96 -5.80
CA ALA A 433 -7.45 -5.27 -6.42
C ALA A 433 -8.64 -5.11 -5.45
N SER A 434 -8.42 -4.52 -4.28
CA SER A 434 -9.43 -4.24 -3.27
C SER A 434 -9.29 -2.78 -2.78
N THR A 435 -10.27 -2.26 -2.05
CA THR A 435 -10.20 -0.88 -1.53
C THR A 435 -9.32 -0.86 -0.27
N ALA A 436 -8.02 -1.07 -0.47
CA ALA A 436 -7.02 -1.21 0.58
C ALA A 436 -5.96 -0.09 0.52
N PRO A 437 -5.14 0.07 1.57
CA PRO A 437 -4.08 1.08 1.61
C PRO A 437 -3.12 1.03 0.40
N ALA A 438 -2.75 -0.17 -0.08
CA ALA A 438 -1.90 -0.32 -1.28
C ALA A 438 -2.55 0.25 -2.54
N TRP A 439 -3.79 -0.13 -2.84
CA TRP A 439 -4.54 0.42 -3.98
C TRP A 439 -4.68 1.94 -3.90
N LEU A 440 -4.91 2.49 -2.70
CA LEU A 440 -5.00 3.93 -2.50
C LEU A 440 -3.68 4.66 -2.80
N LEU A 441 -2.53 4.09 -2.41
CA LEU A 441 -1.22 4.65 -2.75
C LEU A 441 -0.96 4.53 -4.26
N VAL A 442 -1.34 3.42 -4.90
CA VAL A 442 -1.27 3.24 -6.36
C VAL A 442 -2.10 4.32 -7.08
N CYS A 443 -3.33 4.59 -6.63
CA CYS A 443 -4.16 5.67 -7.16
C CYS A 443 -3.44 7.02 -7.09
N ALA A 444 -2.84 7.35 -5.95
CA ALA A 444 -2.11 8.61 -5.77
C ALA A 444 -0.83 8.67 -6.63
N ALA A 445 -0.11 7.55 -6.75
CA ALA A 445 1.11 7.44 -7.55
C ALA A 445 0.82 7.64 -9.04
N GLU A 446 -0.23 7.00 -9.55
CA GLU A 446 -0.66 7.15 -10.93
C GLU A 446 -1.02 8.61 -11.25
N LEU A 447 -1.81 9.26 -10.39
CA LEU A 447 -2.15 10.66 -10.59
C LEU A 447 -0.93 11.58 -10.50
N ALA A 448 0.02 11.30 -9.61
CA ALA A 448 1.26 12.04 -9.54
C ALA A 448 2.07 11.90 -10.84
N ALA A 449 2.14 10.71 -11.42
CA ALA A 449 2.81 10.48 -12.70
C ALA A 449 2.09 11.16 -13.88
N VAL A 450 0.77 11.02 -13.99
CA VAL A 450 -0.02 11.64 -15.07
C VAL A 450 0.05 13.17 -15.04
N ARG A 451 0.19 13.76 -13.85
CA ARG A 451 0.25 15.21 -13.65
C ARG A 451 1.67 15.77 -13.66
N ALA A 452 2.69 14.92 -13.63
CA ALA A 452 4.07 15.37 -13.70
C ALA A 452 4.29 16.11 -15.03
N ARG A 453 4.73 17.37 -14.95
CA ARG A 453 5.17 18.08 -16.16
C ARG A 453 6.44 17.41 -16.67
N PRO A 454 6.62 17.24 -17.99
CA PRO A 454 7.90 16.87 -18.57
C PRO A 454 8.84 18.07 -18.43
N ASN A 455 9.41 18.30 -17.24
CA ASN A 455 10.72 18.92 -16.98
C ASN A 455 10.94 19.28 -15.50
N ARG A 456 12.20 19.13 -15.07
CA ARG A 456 12.90 19.84 -13.97
C ARG A 456 12.76 19.40 -12.49
N TRP A 457 12.47 18.13 -12.17
CA TRP A 457 12.32 17.72 -10.75
C TRP A 457 13.41 16.79 -10.18
N TRP A 458 14.44 16.43 -10.94
CA TRP A 458 15.62 15.76 -10.36
C TRP A 458 16.73 16.78 -10.18
N PRO A 459 17.29 16.96 -8.97
CA PRO A 459 18.53 17.71 -8.81
C PRO A 459 19.55 17.06 -9.74
N GLN A 460 20.11 17.84 -10.67
CA GLN A 460 21.32 17.38 -11.32
C GLN A 460 22.36 17.20 -10.20
N PRO A 461 23.04 16.04 -10.11
CA PRO A 461 24.30 16.01 -9.40
C PRO A 461 25.15 17.06 -10.11
N ASP A 462 25.59 18.06 -9.36
CA ASP A 462 26.51 19.11 -9.81
C ASP A 462 25.85 20.26 -10.60
N ALA A 463 24.91 20.96 -9.96
CA ALA A 463 25.03 22.41 -9.96
C ALA A 463 26.12 22.73 -8.93
N GLU A 464 27.38 22.64 -9.36
CA GLU A 464 28.49 23.28 -8.67
C GLU A 464 28.04 24.68 -8.28
N GLU A 465 28.14 24.98 -6.98
CA GLU A 465 28.73 26.22 -6.50
C GLU A 465 29.25 27.09 -7.66
N ASP A 466 28.47 28.09 -8.04
CA ASP A 466 28.95 29.28 -8.74
C ASP A 466 29.89 30.00 -7.75
N THR A 467 31.05 29.39 -7.57
CA THR A 467 32.19 29.90 -6.83
C THR A 467 32.76 31.00 -7.69
N GLY A 468 32.22 32.20 -7.51
CA GLY A 468 32.92 33.45 -7.74
C GLY A 468 33.76 33.50 -9.01
N GLN A 469 33.13 33.45 -10.19
CA GLN A 469 33.69 34.20 -11.31
C GLN A 469 33.28 35.66 -11.16
N THR A 470 34.13 36.37 -10.44
CA THR A 470 34.35 37.81 -10.54
C THR A 470 34.16 38.23 -12.00
N ARG A 471 33.04 38.90 -12.30
CA ARG A 471 32.94 39.69 -13.53
C ARG A 471 33.98 40.78 -13.42
N LEU A 472 35.18 40.51 -13.94
CA LEU A 472 36.14 41.54 -14.27
C LEU A 472 35.47 42.41 -15.32
N ASN A 473 34.97 43.57 -14.87
CA ASN A 473 34.64 44.69 -15.73
C ASN A 473 35.90 45.08 -16.50
N VAL A 474 36.06 44.53 -17.71
CA VAL A 474 37.02 45.03 -18.69
C VAL A 474 36.50 46.39 -19.17
N PRO A 475 37.26 47.49 -19.05
CA PRO A 475 36.85 48.77 -19.60
C PRO A 475 36.85 48.69 -21.14
N VAL A 476 35.75 49.14 -21.75
CA VAL A 476 35.63 49.31 -23.21
C VAL A 476 36.58 50.43 -23.65
N PRO A 477 37.45 50.24 -24.66
CA PRO A 477 38.26 51.32 -25.21
C PRO A 477 37.37 52.28 -26.01
N THR A 478 37.40 53.57 -25.65
CA THR A 478 36.86 54.63 -26.49
C THR A 478 37.73 54.81 -27.73
N SER A 479 37.14 54.67 -28.91
CA SER A 479 37.79 55.09 -30.16
C SER A 479 37.89 56.62 -30.23
N PRO A 480 39.00 57.22 -30.67
CA PRO A 480 39.07 58.65 -30.92
C PRO A 480 38.30 58.97 -32.19
N LYS A 481 37.34 59.90 -32.12
CA LYS A 481 36.81 60.57 -33.30
C LYS A 481 37.71 61.78 -33.59
N GLY A 482 38.37 61.75 -34.75
CA GLY A 482 38.81 62.95 -35.46
C GLY A 482 37.66 63.61 -36.18
#